data_AF-A0A965Q966-F1
#
_entry.id   AF-A0A965Q966-F1
#
_cell.length_a   1.000
_cell.length_b   1.000
_cell.length_c   1.000
_cell.angle_alpha   90.00
_cell.angle_beta   90.00
_cell.angle_gamma   90.00
#
_symmetry.space_group_name_H-M   'P 1'
#
loop_
_entity.id
_entity.type
_entity.pdbx_description
1 polymer ?
#
loop_
_entity_poly.entity_id
_entity_poly.type
_entity_poly.pdbx_seq_one_letter_code
_entity_poly.pdbx_strand_id
1 'polypeptide(L)'
;MTSPISSSSSSPAGSVQGLASGVQWQTMVDQIMAAESARTLSPVHKRQVALQAQSTAWHQFQSVVGQFKIAASALRNPSSFDLFQAKAAKSATSARELLSVSATTGAVPASYSVEVISLAKAEKVSGNVVADATVALGLTGQLSLGGRAVTVAASDSLSNLRDKINAANAGTTPSGVSASLLSTGGGARLVLTSASAGSSGVEM
;
A
#
# COMPACT_ATOMS: atom_id res chain seq x y z
N MET A 1 -66.70 40.65 -24.94
CA MET A 1 -66.22 40.27 -26.29
C MET A 1 -66.63 38.81 -26.54
N THR A 2 -67.54 38.64 -27.50
CA THR A 2 -67.75 37.48 -28.39
C THR A 2 -67.93 36.07 -27.81
N SER A 3 -69.20 35.74 -27.46
CA SER A 3 -70.12 34.75 -28.09
C SER A 3 -69.69 33.26 -28.32
N PRO A 4 -70.61 32.30 -28.65
CA PRO A 4 -71.05 31.19 -27.77
C PRO A 4 -71.21 29.82 -28.54
N ILE A 5 -72.13 28.92 -28.07
CA ILE A 5 -72.94 27.91 -28.84
C ILE A 5 -72.33 26.48 -28.97
N SER A 6 -72.85 25.48 -28.24
CA SER A 6 -73.92 24.48 -28.59
C SER A 6 -73.43 23.42 -29.60
N SER A 7 -73.79 22.13 -29.64
CA SER A 7 -74.86 21.30 -29.07
C SER A 7 -74.57 19.84 -29.47
N SER A 8 -75.13 18.89 -28.71
CA SER A 8 -75.47 17.47 -29.00
C SER A 8 -75.25 16.89 -30.41
N SER A 9 -74.85 15.60 -30.50
CA SER A 9 -75.74 14.46 -30.82
C SER A 9 -75.02 13.25 -31.46
N SER A 10 -75.37 12.06 -30.94
CA SER A 10 -75.59 10.76 -31.62
C SER A 10 -74.59 10.19 -32.63
N SER A 11 -74.16 8.96 -32.30
CA SER A 11 -73.36 7.94 -33.00
C SER A 11 -73.51 7.81 -34.52
N PRO A 12 -72.51 7.20 -35.17
CA PRO A 12 -72.84 5.95 -35.84
C PRO A 12 -71.82 4.83 -35.63
N ALA A 13 -72.33 3.62 -35.88
CA ALA A 13 -71.68 2.33 -35.87
C ALA A 13 -70.29 2.33 -36.51
N GLY A 14 -69.31 1.72 -35.83
CA GLY A 14 -68.10 1.24 -36.46
C GLY A 14 -68.49 0.16 -37.46
N SER A 15 -68.29 0.44 -38.74
CA SER A 15 -68.46 -0.49 -39.84
C SER A 15 -67.56 -1.71 -39.61
N VAL A 16 -68.15 -2.91 -39.68
CA VAL A 16 -67.38 -4.12 -39.97
C VAL A 16 -66.99 -4.00 -41.45
N GLN A 17 -65.83 -3.39 -41.69
CA GLN A 17 -65.21 -3.33 -43.01
C GLN A 17 -64.68 -4.73 -43.35
N GLY A 18 -65.57 -5.53 -43.93
CA GLY A 18 -65.24 -6.84 -44.46
C GLY A 18 -64.14 -6.75 -45.52
N LEU A 19 -63.11 -7.57 -45.32
CA LEU A 19 -62.41 -8.36 -46.34
C LEU A 19 -61.59 -7.64 -47.43
N ALA A 20 -61.57 -6.31 -47.49
CA ALA A 20 -60.75 -5.55 -48.47
C ALA A 20 -59.85 -4.47 -47.86
N SER A 21 -59.91 -4.25 -46.54
CA SER A 21 -58.91 -3.43 -45.87
C SER A 21 -57.66 -4.27 -45.73
N GLY A 22 -56.49 -3.71 -46.09
CA GLY A 22 -55.20 -4.24 -45.69
C GLY A 22 -55.04 -4.18 -44.17
N VAL A 23 -55.91 -4.88 -43.45
CA VAL A 23 -55.82 -5.15 -42.03
C VAL A 23 -54.53 -5.94 -41.92
N GLN A 24 -53.50 -5.24 -41.49
CA GLN A 24 -52.27 -5.86 -41.02
C GLN A 24 -52.67 -6.62 -39.74
N TRP A 25 -53.25 -7.80 -39.92
CA TRP A 25 -53.67 -8.67 -38.81
C TRP A 25 -52.49 -8.95 -37.88
N GLN A 26 -51.27 -8.97 -38.44
CA GLN A 26 -50.04 -8.96 -37.65
C GLN A 26 -49.99 -7.78 -36.69
N THR A 27 -50.21 -6.53 -37.13
CA THR A 27 -50.11 -5.37 -36.24
C THR A 27 -51.24 -5.27 -35.21
N MET A 28 -52.45 -5.73 -35.53
CA MET A 28 -53.52 -5.82 -34.52
C MET A 28 -53.24 -6.92 -33.49
N VAL A 29 -52.76 -8.09 -33.91
CA VAL A 29 -52.33 -9.16 -33.00
C VAL A 29 -51.17 -8.67 -32.13
N ASP A 30 -50.19 -7.97 -32.72
CA ASP A 30 -49.08 -7.38 -31.99
C ASP A 30 -49.55 -6.32 -30.98
N GLN A 31 -50.52 -5.47 -31.34
CA GLN A 31 -51.10 -4.48 -30.43
C GLN A 31 -51.88 -5.13 -29.28
N ILE A 32 -52.65 -6.19 -29.54
CA ILE A 32 -53.38 -6.93 -28.50
C ILE A 32 -52.40 -7.67 -27.59
N MET A 33 -51.37 -8.30 -28.15
CA MET A 33 -50.30 -8.96 -27.40
C MET A 33 -49.49 -7.96 -26.57
N ALA A 34 -49.20 -6.78 -27.11
CA ALA A 34 -48.53 -5.69 -26.40
C ALA A 34 -49.41 -5.14 -25.26
N ALA A 35 -50.72 -5.00 -25.47
CA ALA A 35 -51.65 -4.54 -24.44
C ALA A 35 -51.81 -5.58 -23.31
N GLU A 36 -51.94 -6.87 -23.63
CA GLU A 36 -52.08 -7.93 -22.63
C GLU A 36 -50.77 -8.17 -21.87
N SER A 37 -49.63 -8.13 -22.57
CA SER A 37 -48.31 -8.19 -21.93
C SER A 37 -48.05 -6.97 -21.05
N ALA A 38 -48.44 -5.75 -21.47
CA ALA A 38 -48.35 -4.57 -20.62
C ALA A 38 -49.25 -4.70 -19.38
N ARG A 39 -50.48 -5.22 -19.53
CA ARG A 39 -51.42 -5.41 -18.41
C ARG A 39 -50.90 -6.39 -17.37
N THR A 40 -50.28 -7.48 -17.81
CA THR A 40 -49.82 -8.57 -16.94
C THR A 40 -48.40 -8.34 -16.40
N LEU A 41 -47.48 -7.85 -17.23
CA LEU A 41 -46.06 -7.69 -16.86
C LEU A 41 -45.76 -6.34 -16.19
N SER A 42 -46.46 -5.26 -16.52
CA SER A 42 -46.18 -3.95 -15.89
C SER A 42 -46.34 -3.91 -14.36
N PRO A 43 -47.35 -4.55 -13.72
CA PRO A 43 -47.41 -4.56 -12.26
C PRO A 43 -46.27 -5.37 -11.63
N VAL A 44 -45.87 -6.49 -12.26
CA VAL A 44 -44.75 -7.32 -11.81
C VAL A 44 -43.43 -6.57 -11.96
N HIS A 45 -43.20 -5.93 -13.10
CA HIS A 45 -42.01 -5.11 -13.33
C HIS A 45 -41.93 -3.94 -12.35
N LYS A 46 -43.05 -3.24 -12.09
CA LYS A 46 -43.13 -2.19 -11.05
C LYS A 46 -42.79 -2.74 -9.67
N ARG A 47 -43.29 -3.94 -9.31
CA ARG A 47 -42.96 -4.61 -8.05
C ARG A 47 -41.45 -4.93 -7.97
N GLN A 48 -40.88 -5.45 -9.04
CA GLN A 48 -39.46 -5.77 -9.13
C GLN A 48 -38.58 -4.52 -8.98
N VAL A 49 -38.90 -3.44 -9.69
CA VAL A 49 -38.19 -2.15 -9.58
C VAL A 49 -38.29 -1.59 -8.16
N ALA A 50 -39.47 -1.64 -7.54
CA ALA A 50 -39.66 -1.18 -6.15
C ALA A 50 -38.84 -2.01 -5.15
N LEU A 51 -38.83 -3.34 -5.28
CA LEU A 51 -38.02 -4.23 -4.44
C LEU A 51 -36.52 -4.03 -4.66
N GLN A 52 -36.08 -3.79 -5.91
CA GLN A 52 -34.69 -3.51 -6.22
C GLN A 52 -34.24 -2.16 -5.61
N ALA A 53 -35.11 -1.14 -5.66
CA ALA A 53 -34.86 0.15 -5.02
C ALA A 53 -34.79 0.00 -3.49
N GLN A 54 -35.69 -0.80 -2.89
CA GLN A 54 -35.66 -1.10 -1.46
C GLN A 54 -34.40 -1.84 -1.04
N SER A 55 -33.97 -2.85 -1.81
CA SER A 55 -32.73 -3.58 -1.58
C SER A 55 -31.51 -2.66 -1.64
N THR A 56 -31.45 -1.79 -2.65
CA THR A 56 -30.38 -0.80 -2.80
C THR A 56 -30.33 0.15 -1.60
N ALA A 57 -31.49 0.64 -1.14
CA ALA A 57 -31.57 1.49 0.04
C ALA A 57 -31.10 0.76 1.32
N TRP A 58 -31.44 -0.53 1.48
CA TRP A 58 -30.96 -1.35 2.60
C TRP A 58 -29.44 -1.56 2.56
N HIS A 59 -28.86 -1.81 1.39
CA HIS A 59 -27.41 -1.93 1.24
C HIS A 59 -26.69 -0.61 1.55
N GLN A 60 -27.24 0.52 1.09
CA GLN A 60 -26.70 1.84 1.43
C GLN A 60 -26.77 2.09 2.94
N PHE A 61 -27.91 1.79 3.56
CA PHE A 61 -28.07 1.93 5.01
C PHE A 61 -27.08 1.05 5.78
N GLN A 62 -26.94 -0.23 5.40
CA GLN A 62 -25.98 -1.15 6.00
C GLN A 62 -24.54 -0.62 5.87
N SER A 63 -24.18 -0.07 4.71
CA SER A 63 -22.86 0.52 4.48
C SER A 63 -22.61 1.71 5.42
N VAL A 64 -23.56 2.64 5.51
CA VAL A 64 -23.45 3.82 6.38
C VAL A 64 -23.36 3.42 7.86
N VAL A 65 -24.17 2.47 8.32
CA VAL A 65 -24.11 1.95 9.69
C VAL A 65 -22.79 1.22 9.94
N GLY A 66 -22.28 0.49 8.96
CA GLY A 66 -20.96 -0.15 9.01
C GLY A 66 -19.83 0.88 9.19
N GLN A 67 -19.84 1.95 8.39
CA GLN A 67 -18.87 3.04 8.51
C GLN A 67 -18.97 3.75 9.86
N PHE A 68 -20.19 4.03 10.33
CA PHE A 68 -20.42 4.62 11.64
C PHE A 68 -19.88 3.73 12.77
N LYS A 69 -20.13 2.42 12.71
CA LYS A 69 -19.59 1.46 13.68
C LYS A 69 -18.06 1.47 13.70
N ILE A 70 -17.42 1.52 12.53
CA ILE A 70 -15.95 1.61 12.43
C ILE A 70 -15.47 2.91 13.10
N ALA A 71 -16.05 4.06 12.76
CA ALA A 71 -15.69 5.34 13.35
C ALA A 71 -15.88 5.37 14.88
N ALA A 72 -17.02 4.87 15.37
CA ALA A 72 -17.31 4.77 16.80
C ALA A 72 -16.34 3.80 17.51
N SER A 73 -15.94 2.70 16.87
CA SER A 73 -14.97 1.77 17.42
C SER A 73 -13.56 2.35 17.53
N ALA A 74 -13.16 3.17 16.55
CA ALA A 74 -11.88 3.89 16.59
C ALA A 74 -11.86 4.94 17.71
N LEU A 75 -12.97 5.64 17.93
CA LEU A 75 -13.13 6.62 19.01
C LEU A 75 -13.22 5.97 20.39
N ARG A 76 -13.73 4.74 20.49
CA ARG A 76 -13.79 4.01 21.77
C ARG A 76 -12.40 3.61 22.29
N ASN A 77 -11.40 3.50 21.41
CA ASN A 77 -10.07 3.08 21.81
C ASN A 77 -9.36 4.20 22.62
N PRO A 78 -9.10 4.01 23.93
CA PRO A 78 -8.47 5.04 24.76
C PRO A 78 -7.08 5.43 24.25
N SER A 79 -6.34 4.48 23.65
CA SER A 79 -5.01 4.74 23.11
C SER A 79 -5.02 5.71 21.91
N SER A 80 -6.19 5.92 21.27
CA SER A 80 -6.36 6.95 20.23
C SER A 80 -6.28 8.37 20.80
N PHE A 81 -6.48 8.55 22.10
CA PHE A 81 -6.37 9.85 22.78
C PHE A 81 -5.01 10.07 23.44
N ASP A 82 -4.21 9.00 23.62
CA ASP A 82 -2.83 9.04 24.12
C ASP A 82 -1.81 9.38 23.02
N LEU A 83 -2.18 10.31 22.13
CA LEU A 83 -1.33 10.82 21.07
C LEU A 83 -0.38 11.87 21.65
N PHE A 84 0.75 11.40 22.19
CA PHE A 84 1.81 12.29 22.64
C PHE A 84 2.57 12.85 21.42
N GLN A 85 2.65 14.18 21.32
CA GLN A 85 3.49 14.83 20.32
C GLN A 85 4.86 15.13 20.91
N ALA A 86 5.89 14.48 20.39
CA ALA A 86 7.27 14.86 20.66
C ALA A 86 7.69 15.96 19.68
N LYS A 87 8.27 17.04 20.20
CA LYS A 87 8.89 18.09 19.38
C LYS A 87 10.34 18.24 19.79
N ALA A 88 11.25 18.07 18.84
CA ALA A 88 12.64 18.47 19.03
C ALA A 88 12.78 19.95 18.69
N ALA A 89 13.39 20.71 19.59
CA ALA A 89 13.82 22.07 19.28
C ALA A 89 15.08 22.02 18.40
N LYS A 90 15.27 23.05 17.57
CA LYS A 90 16.53 23.27 16.86
C LYS A 90 17.65 23.52 17.87
N SER A 91 18.87 23.14 17.51
CA SER A 91 20.05 23.44 18.32
C SER A 91 20.15 24.94 18.58
N ALA A 92 20.29 25.33 19.85
CA ALA A 92 20.49 26.72 20.23
C ALA A 92 21.77 27.32 19.63
N THR A 93 22.79 26.50 19.37
CA THR A 93 24.10 26.94 18.87
C THR A 93 24.16 27.03 17.35
N SER A 94 23.55 26.08 16.64
CA SER A 94 23.69 25.96 15.17
C SER A 94 22.42 26.29 14.39
N ALA A 95 21.27 26.47 15.08
CA ALA A 95 19.94 26.63 14.49
C ALA A 95 19.52 25.51 13.52
N ARG A 96 20.27 24.39 13.49
CA ARG A 96 19.98 23.20 12.70
C ARG A 96 19.22 22.17 13.53
N GLU A 97 18.47 21.33 12.84
CA GLU A 97 17.88 20.14 13.41
C GLU A 97 18.98 19.10 13.59
N LEU A 98 19.33 18.78 14.84
CA LEU A 98 20.39 17.80 15.16
C LEU A 98 19.82 16.41 15.46
N LEU A 99 18.56 16.34 15.88
CA LEU A 99 17.90 15.10 16.27
C LEU A 99 16.41 15.17 15.92
N SER A 100 15.84 14.02 15.64
CA SER A 100 14.39 13.82 15.58
C SER A 100 13.94 13.03 16.80
N VAL A 101 12.73 13.32 17.28
CA VAL A 101 12.09 12.58 18.37
C VAL A 101 10.73 12.11 17.93
N SER A 102 10.35 10.92 18.39
CA SER A 102 9.00 10.40 18.32
C SER A 102 8.57 10.00 19.74
N ALA A 103 7.29 10.19 20.06
CA ALA A 103 6.70 9.68 21.28
C ALA A 103 5.74 8.54 20.94
N THR A 104 5.73 7.53 21.80
CA THR A 104 4.80 6.40 21.74
C THR A 104 3.72 6.56 22.81
N THR A 105 2.66 5.75 22.72
CA THR A 105 1.64 5.68 23.77
C THR A 105 2.30 5.31 25.11
N GLY A 106 2.08 6.13 26.13
CA GLY A 106 2.71 5.99 27.46
C GLY A 106 3.94 6.87 27.69
N ALA A 107 4.33 7.73 26.74
CA ALA A 107 5.36 8.73 26.99
C ALA A 107 4.92 9.73 28.07
N VAL A 108 5.82 10.05 29.01
CA VAL A 108 5.54 11.01 30.09
C VAL A 108 5.68 12.44 29.56
N PRO A 109 4.66 13.32 29.72
CA PRO A 109 4.79 14.74 29.38
C PRO A 109 5.84 15.41 30.25
N ALA A 110 7.00 15.72 29.66
CA ALA A 110 8.09 16.42 30.32
C ALA A 110 8.98 17.13 29.28
N SER A 111 9.78 18.09 29.75
CA SER A 111 10.82 18.73 28.94
C SER A 111 12.17 18.11 29.24
N TYR A 112 12.88 17.69 28.20
CA TYR A 112 14.20 17.06 28.30
C TYR A 112 15.25 17.95 27.63
N SER A 113 16.37 18.17 28.31
CA SER A 113 17.56 18.81 27.73
C SER A 113 18.51 17.72 27.24
N VAL A 114 18.90 17.78 25.96
CA VAL A 114 19.75 16.78 25.32
C VAL A 114 20.94 17.46 24.67
N GLU A 115 22.14 16.97 24.95
CA GLU A 115 23.40 17.40 24.33
C GLU A 115 23.98 16.28 23.47
N VAL A 116 24.32 16.60 22.22
CA VAL A 116 24.94 15.65 21.28
C VAL A 116 26.46 15.85 21.31
N ILE A 117 27.17 14.95 21.99
CA ILE A 117 28.63 15.04 22.15
C ILE A 117 29.36 14.38 20.97
N SER A 118 28.94 13.17 20.58
CA SER A 118 29.53 12.41 19.48
C SER A 118 28.50 11.52 18.82
N LEU A 119 28.67 11.29 17.52
CA LEU A 119 27.82 10.38 16.75
C LEU A 119 28.41 8.97 16.77
N ALA A 120 27.54 7.98 16.94
CA ALA A 120 27.91 6.60 16.68
C ALA A 120 28.31 6.47 15.20
N LYS A 121 29.49 5.88 14.95
CA LYS A 121 30.00 5.59 13.60
C LYS A 121 30.15 4.08 13.45
N ALA A 122 29.90 3.57 12.25
CA ALA A 122 30.22 2.20 11.90
C ALA A 122 31.73 2.08 11.65
N GLU A 123 32.35 1.04 12.22
CA GLU A 123 33.75 0.74 11.96
C GLU A 123 33.96 0.29 10.51
N LYS A 124 35.05 0.76 9.91
CA LYS A 124 35.48 0.37 8.58
C LYS A 124 36.93 -0.08 8.62
N VAL A 125 37.17 -1.33 8.21
CA VAL A 125 38.50 -1.90 8.09
C VAL A 125 38.80 -2.11 6.61
N SER A 126 39.88 -1.54 6.12
CA SER A 126 40.32 -1.73 4.74
C SER A 126 41.56 -2.61 4.68
N GLY A 127 41.53 -3.61 3.81
CA GLY A 127 42.71 -4.41 3.49
C GLY A 127 43.68 -3.70 2.55
N ASN A 128 44.78 -4.39 2.24
CA ASN A 128 45.79 -3.95 1.28
C ASN A 128 45.22 -3.89 -0.15
N VAL A 129 45.89 -3.10 -1.01
CA VAL A 129 45.56 -3.03 -2.45
C VAL A 129 46.18 -4.23 -3.14
N VAL A 130 45.40 -4.87 -4.00
CA VAL A 130 45.86 -5.89 -4.95
C VAL A 130 45.68 -5.36 -6.38
N ALA A 131 46.54 -5.77 -7.30
CA ALA A 131 46.48 -5.30 -8.69
C ALA A 131 45.19 -5.74 -9.40
N ASP A 132 44.72 -6.96 -9.12
CA ASP A 132 43.51 -7.52 -9.71
C ASP A 132 42.66 -8.23 -8.65
N ALA A 133 41.37 -7.91 -8.59
CA ALA A 133 40.43 -8.47 -7.62
C ALA A 133 39.92 -9.86 -7.98
N THR A 134 40.23 -10.35 -9.18
CA THR A 134 39.78 -11.65 -9.72
C THR A 134 40.86 -12.72 -9.62
N VAL A 135 42.13 -12.31 -9.46
CA VAL A 135 43.26 -13.22 -9.31
C VAL A 135 43.27 -13.83 -7.92
N ALA A 136 43.62 -15.12 -7.84
CA ALA A 136 43.75 -15.85 -6.59
C ALA A 136 44.84 -15.22 -5.71
N LEU A 137 44.53 -15.00 -4.43
CA LEU A 137 45.44 -14.36 -3.49
C LEU A 137 46.54 -15.30 -2.99
N GLY A 138 46.37 -16.61 -3.15
CA GLY A 138 47.31 -17.62 -2.63
C GLY A 138 47.31 -17.71 -1.09
N LEU A 139 46.33 -17.11 -0.43
CA LEU A 139 46.23 -17.07 1.03
C LEU A 139 45.35 -18.20 1.55
N THR A 140 45.69 -18.76 2.71
CA THR A 140 44.83 -19.69 3.42
C THR A 140 44.65 -19.22 4.85
N GLY A 141 43.46 -19.41 5.40
CA GLY A 141 43.16 -18.99 6.77
C GLY A 141 41.67 -19.00 7.08
N GLN A 142 41.34 -18.52 8.27
CA GLN A 142 39.97 -18.34 8.73
C GLN A 142 39.82 -16.94 9.28
N LEU A 143 38.79 -16.23 8.82
CA LEU A 143 38.42 -14.93 9.31
C LEU A 143 37.16 -15.10 10.16
N SER A 144 37.25 -14.81 11.46
CA SER A 144 36.05 -14.69 12.30
C SER A 144 35.51 -13.28 12.11
N LEU A 145 34.20 -13.15 11.88
CA LEU A 145 33.48 -11.87 11.74
C LEU A 145 32.16 -11.98 12.47
N GLY A 146 31.98 -11.21 13.55
CA GLY A 146 30.75 -11.22 14.37
C GLY A 146 30.38 -12.64 14.83
N GLY A 147 31.37 -13.40 15.29
CA GLY A 147 31.20 -14.80 15.72
C GLY A 147 30.99 -15.83 14.61
N ARG A 148 31.12 -15.44 13.32
CA ARG A 148 31.02 -16.36 12.18
C ARG A 148 32.37 -16.56 11.50
N ALA A 149 32.76 -17.81 11.32
CA ALA A 149 33.97 -18.16 10.60
C ALA A 149 33.75 -18.14 9.07
N VAL A 150 34.61 -17.39 8.37
CA VAL A 150 34.73 -17.37 6.91
C VAL A 150 36.05 -18.01 6.52
N THR A 151 35.99 -19.14 5.84
CA THR A 151 37.19 -19.86 5.38
C THR A 151 37.75 -19.26 4.10
N VAL A 152 39.04 -18.92 4.14
CA VAL A 152 39.84 -18.40 3.03
C VAL A 152 40.67 -19.54 2.44
N ALA A 153 40.46 -19.82 1.16
CA ALA A 153 41.20 -20.82 0.38
C ALA A 153 42.21 -20.14 -0.55
N ALA A 154 43.30 -20.84 -0.88
CA ALA A 154 44.37 -20.30 -1.74
C ALA A 154 43.87 -19.86 -3.13
N SER A 155 42.81 -20.50 -3.62
CA SER A 155 42.16 -20.17 -4.90
C SER A 155 41.22 -18.96 -4.83
N ASP A 156 40.95 -18.41 -3.64
CA ASP A 156 40.03 -17.29 -3.52
C ASP A 156 40.65 -15.98 -4.00
N SER A 157 39.86 -15.24 -4.77
CA SER A 157 40.11 -13.85 -5.14
C SER A 157 39.45 -12.89 -4.15
N LEU A 158 39.72 -11.57 -4.26
CA LEU A 158 39.00 -10.58 -3.46
C LEU A 158 37.48 -10.58 -3.73
N SER A 159 37.08 -10.87 -4.97
CA SER A 159 35.66 -11.02 -5.31
C SER A 159 35.03 -12.21 -4.57
N ASN A 160 35.73 -13.35 -4.54
CA ASN A 160 35.25 -14.53 -3.82
C ASN A 160 35.18 -14.26 -2.31
N LEU A 161 36.18 -13.58 -1.73
CA LEU A 161 36.17 -13.21 -0.31
C LEU A 161 35.01 -12.27 0.03
N ARG A 162 34.78 -11.24 -0.79
CA ARG A 162 33.62 -10.34 -0.65
C ARG A 162 32.31 -11.14 -0.59
N ASP A 163 32.14 -12.07 -1.53
CA ASP A 163 30.90 -12.83 -1.64
C ASP A 163 30.74 -13.80 -0.48
N LYS A 164 31.82 -14.45 -0.03
CA LYS A 164 31.81 -15.30 1.18
C LYS A 164 31.46 -14.52 2.44
N ILE A 165 32.01 -13.32 2.62
CA ILE A 165 31.73 -12.46 3.78
C ILE A 165 30.27 -11.99 3.74
N ASN A 166 29.79 -11.53 2.59
CA ASN A 166 28.39 -11.10 2.45
C ASN A 166 27.40 -12.26 2.60
N ALA A 167 27.76 -13.47 2.17
CA ALA A 167 26.98 -14.67 2.42
C ALA A 167 26.96 -15.04 3.91
N ALA A 168 28.08 -14.87 4.63
CA ALA A 168 28.11 -15.04 6.08
C ALA A 168 27.28 -13.98 6.81
N ASN A 169 27.06 -12.81 6.21
CA ASN A 169 26.17 -11.76 6.72
C ASN A 169 24.68 -11.94 6.37
N ALA A 170 24.32 -13.05 5.71
CA ALA A 170 22.94 -13.34 5.34
C ALA A 170 22.32 -14.41 6.26
N GLY A 171 20.98 -14.51 6.25
CA GLY A 171 20.22 -15.52 6.99
C GLY A 171 19.75 -15.05 8.37
N THR A 172 19.41 -16.01 9.24
CA THR A 172 18.80 -15.75 10.56
C THR A 172 19.78 -15.27 11.62
N THR A 173 21.08 -15.41 11.36
CA THR A 173 22.18 -15.03 12.26
C THR A 173 23.26 -14.29 11.46
N PRO A 174 23.03 -13.03 11.05
CA PRO A 174 24.01 -12.28 10.26
C PRO A 174 25.31 -12.04 11.05
N SER A 175 26.47 -12.06 10.39
CA SER A 175 27.76 -11.64 10.99
C SER A 175 27.77 -10.16 11.39
N GLY A 176 26.85 -9.35 10.88
CA GLY A 176 26.85 -7.91 11.11
C GLY A 176 27.97 -7.18 10.36
N VAL A 177 28.64 -7.82 9.41
CA VAL A 177 29.76 -7.24 8.65
C VAL A 177 29.51 -7.39 7.16
N SER A 178 29.56 -6.26 6.43
CA SER A 178 29.43 -6.24 4.97
C SER A 178 30.78 -5.98 4.31
N ALA A 179 31.05 -6.68 3.21
CA ALA A 179 32.25 -6.50 2.41
C ALA A 179 31.94 -5.82 1.07
N SER A 180 32.81 -4.90 0.69
CA SER A 180 32.79 -4.21 -0.59
C SER A 180 34.18 -4.16 -1.19
N LEU A 181 34.24 -4.09 -2.52
CA LEU A 181 35.48 -3.92 -3.25
C LEU A 181 35.57 -2.47 -3.71
N LEU A 182 36.61 -1.77 -3.27
CA LEU A 182 36.91 -0.42 -3.73
C LEU A 182 37.98 -0.48 -4.80
N SER A 183 37.64 -0.06 -6.02
CA SER A 183 38.60 0.13 -7.10
C SER A 183 39.31 1.48 -6.91
N THR A 184 40.62 1.45 -6.93
CA THR A 184 41.52 2.59 -6.88
C THR A 184 42.28 2.66 -8.20
N GLY A 185 42.82 3.82 -8.58
CA GLY A 185 43.50 4.00 -9.88
C GLY A 185 44.69 3.05 -10.16
N GLY A 186 45.15 2.27 -9.15
CA GLY A 186 46.21 1.27 -9.29
C GLY A 186 45.84 -0.15 -8.83
N GLY A 187 44.57 -0.48 -8.65
CA GLY A 187 44.12 -1.81 -8.22
C GLY A 187 42.88 -1.78 -7.33
N ALA A 188 42.54 -2.88 -6.67
CA ALA A 188 41.36 -3.00 -5.83
C ALA A 188 41.69 -3.33 -4.37
N ARG A 189 40.83 -2.95 -3.42
CA ARG A 189 40.96 -3.35 -2.01
C ARG A 189 39.63 -3.75 -1.41
N LEU A 190 39.67 -4.68 -0.47
CA LEU A 190 38.50 -5.08 0.31
C LEU A 190 38.25 -4.09 1.45
N VAL A 191 37.00 -3.66 1.59
CA VAL A 191 36.55 -2.82 2.70
C VAL A 191 35.43 -3.55 3.43
N LEU A 192 35.68 -3.84 4.70
CA LEU A 192 34.72 -4.39 5.65
C LEU A 192 34.05 -3.23 6.38
N THR A 193 32.73 -3.26 6.51
CA THR A 193 31.95 -2.26 7.24
C THR A 193 31.00 -2.95 8.20
N SER A 194 31.00 -2.53 9.46
CA SER A 194 30.01 -3.01 10.43
C SER A 194 28.61 -2.50 10.08
N ALA A 195 27.60 -3.35 10.20
CA ALA A 195 26.20 -3.01 10.00
C ALA A 195 25.67 -2.10 11.13
N SER A 196 26.30 -2.15 12.31
CA SER A 196 25.92 -1.35 13.47
C SER A 196 26.92 -0.22 13.71
N ALA A 197 26.41 0.95 14.06
CA ALA A 197 27.23 2.04 14.56
C ALA A 197 27.38 1.91 16.08
N GLY A 198 28.56 2.20 16.62
CA GLY A 198 28.85 2.09 18.05
C GLY A 198 30.12 1.32 18.35
N SER A 199 30.35 1.02 19.64
CA SER A 199 31.62 0.45 20.12
C SER A 199 31.83 -1.03 19.78
N SER A 200 30.79 -1.77 19.36
CA SER A 200 30.92 -3.18 18.96
C SER A 200 31.61 -3.39 17.62
N GLY A 201 31.74 -2.35 16.78
CA GLY A 201 32.65 -2.38 15.63
C GLY A 201 32.51 -3.59 14.69
N VAL A 202 33.62 -3.96 14.04
CA VAL A 202 33.80 -5.22 13.32
C VAL A 202 34.49 -6.19 14.29
N GLU A 203 33.72 -7.06 14.93
CA GLU A 203 34.29 -8.10 15.79
C GLU A 203 35.03 -9.13 14.92
N MET A 204 36.34 -9.28 15.12
CA MET A 204 37.20 -10.23 14.39
C MET A 204 37.66 -11.36 15.29
#